data_AF-A0A2G8JWF7-F1
#
_entry.id   AF-A0A2G8JWF7-F1
#
_cell.length_a   1.000
_cell.length_b   1.000
_cell.length_c   1.000
_cell.angle_alpha   90.00
_cell.angle_beta   90.00
_cell.angle_gamma   90.00
#
_symmetry.space_group_name_H-M   'P 1'
#
loop_
_entity.id
_entity.type
_entity.pdbx_description
1 polymer ?
#
loop_
_entity_poly.entity_id
_entity_poly.type
_entity_poly.pdbx_seq_one_letter_code
_entity_poly.pdbx_strand_id
1 'polypeptide(L)'
;MDRITRITAILLMASSVCLCHTIEGKWSEVAEACLGGYNDWSGTASSLDECKRYVRLRRPSGVLSVDFNGETCMNSRHNRNSVPLSGDFRQPCGAQTTFQYAERLDIDYGWTIPFSGCIKNFNDKDIREVDDMDDCHQRCEDESEFVCLSVDYKPEEKICFLSRHNRASIRSLGEYTQPCYTEGWKYSEKTDTEFYWSDTVQGCIRLNNVVHDAQISSLSDCQDRCVSETDFTCLSIEHKTACVIFIVIIATQSGRPTSDYTQPCYSADWTYSERVKFGSWTDDLDACIRSHKYERTGSA
;
A
#
# COMPACT_ATOMS: atom_id res chain seq x y z
N MET A 1 -29.64 12.66 72.86
CA MET A 1 -30.24 11.32 73.00
C MET A 1 -31.43 11.32 72.05
N ASP A 2 -31.49 10.70 70.88
CA ASP A 2 -30.71 9.67 70.17
C ASP A 2 -30.79 9.99 68.67
N ARG A 3 -29.71 9.95 67.86
CA ARG A 3 -28.99 8.79 67.31
C ARG A 3 -29.85 7.85 66.43
N ILE A 4 -29.51 7.90 65.14
CA ILE A 4 -29.52 6.79 64.15
C ILE A 4 -30.86 6.53 63.44
N THR A 5 -30.98 7.05 62.22
CA THR A 5 -31.62 6.29 61.13
C THR A 5 -30.76 6.43 59.88
N ARG A 6 -30.35 5.28 59.37
CA ARG A 6 -29.23 5.07 58.46
C ARG A 6 -29.58 5.47 57.02
N ILE A 7 -28.61 6.17 56.43
CA ILE A 7 -28.42 6.43 55.00
C ILE A 7 -28.41 5.09 54.24
N THR A 8 -29.33 4.92 53.29
CA THR A 8 -29.22 3.92 52.22
C THR A 8 -29.20 4.69 50.90
N ALA A 9 -28.05 5.29 50.58
CA ALA A 9 -27.79 5.83 49.27
C ALA A 9 -27.36 4.66 48.37
N ILE A 10 -28.29 4.21 47.52
CA ILE A 10 -28.00 3.25 46.45
C ILE A 10 -27.15 3.99 45.41
N LEU A 11 -25.85 3.75 45.46
CA LEU A 11 -24.89 4.14 44.42
C LEU A 11 -25.16 3.26 43.19
N LEU A 12 -26.07 3.69 42.31
CA LEU A 12 -26.11 3.18 40.94
C LEU A 12 -24.96 3.83 40.18
N MET A 13 -23.80 3.16 40.24
CA MET A 13 -22.73 3.34 39.27
C MET A 13 -23.30 2.92 37.92
N ALA A 14 -23.80 3.89 37.15
CA ALA A 14 -23.99 3.71 35.72
C ALA A 14 -22.59 3.48 35.13
N SER A 15 -22.25 2.20 34.96
CA SER A 15 -21.16 1.78 34.10
C SER A 15 -21.48 2.29 32.70
N SER A 16 -21.00 3.48 32.35
CA SER A 16 -20.83 3.90 30.97
C SER A 16 -19.79 2.95 30.37
N VAL A 17 -20.24 1.76 29.99
CA VAL A 17 -19.58 0.95 29.01
C VAL A 17 -19.56 1.82 27.77
N CYS A 18 -18.39 2.39 27.45
CA CYS A 18 -18.14 2.86 26.11
C CYS A 18 -18.36 1.67 25.19
N LEU A 19 -19.59 1.55 24.66
CA LEU A 19 -19.86 0.80 23.46
C LEU A 19 -19.11 1.54 22.36
N CYS A 20 -17.80 1.30 22.27
CA CYS A 20 -17.07 1.49 21.04
C CYS A 20 -17.85 0.70 20.01
N HIS A 21 -18.66 1.39 19.21
CA HIS A 21 -19.18 0.82 17.99
C HIS A 21 -17.93 0.43 17.21
N THR A 22 -17.57 -0.84 17.27
CA THR A 22 -16.57 -1.41 16.40
C THR A 22 -17.12 -1.18 15.02
N ILE A 23 -16.55 -0.21 14.29
CA ILE A 23 -16.82 -0.03 12.87
C ILE A 23 -16.52 -1.40 12.27
N GLU A 24 -17.56 -2.12 11.89
CA GLU A 24 -17.40 -3.38 11.20
C GLU A 24 -16.72 -3.03 9.89
N GLY A 25 -15.40 -3.25 9.80
CA GLY A 25 -14.66 -3.03 8.55
C GLY A 25 -15.42 -3.72 7.42
N LYS A 26 -15.68 -2.99 6.34
CA LYS A 26 -16.45 -3.46 5.19
C LYS A 26 -15.66 -4.57 4.51
N TRP A 27 -16.29 -5.72 4.29
CA TRP A 27 -15.72 -6.83 3.52
C TRP A 27 -16.55 -7.05 2.26
N SER A 28 -15.92 -7.60 1.22
CA SER A 28 -16.62 -8.06 0.03
C SER A 28 -17.62 -9.16 0.38
N GLU A 29 -18.53 -9.43 -0.56
CA GLU A 29 -19.29 -10.66 -0.54
C GLU A 29 -18.33 -11.86 -0.52
N VAL A 30 -18.79 -12.94 0.14
CA VAL A 30 -18.00 -14.17 0.27
C VAL A 30 -18.04 -14.91 -1.05
N ALA A 31 -16.87 -15.12 -1.64
CA ALA A 31 -16.72 -15.91 -2.87
C ALA A 31 -16.17 -17.29 -2.56
N GLU A 32 -16.56 -18.30 -3.34
CA GLU A 32 -15.89 -19.60 -3.32
C GLU A 32 -14.58 -19.51 -4.11
N ALA A 33 -13.53 -18.99 -3.48
CA ALA A 33 -12.24 -18.71 -4.12
C ALA A 33 -11.08 -18.82 -3.14
N CYS A 34 -9.85 -18.72 -3.63
CA CYS A 34 -8.67 -18.55 -2.77
C CYS A 34 -7.48 -17.89 -3.48
N LEU A 35 -6.50 -17.45 -2.69
CA LEU A 35 -5.18 -17.04 -3.15
C LEU A 35 -4.15 -18.15 -2.92
N GLY A 36 -3.60 -18.70 -4.00
CA GLY A 36 -2.57 -19.72 -3.97
C GLY A 36 -1.17 -19.10 -3.89
N GLY A 37 -0.40 -19.42 -2.83
CA GLY A 37 1.02 -19.04 -2.73
C GLY A 37 1.30 -17.61 -2.24
N TYR A 38 0.27 -16.83 -1.93
CA TYR A 38 0.37 -15.42 -1.50
C TYR A 38 -0.13 -15.17 -0.06
N ASN A 39 -0.29 -16.24 0.74
CA ASN A 39 -0.74 -16.13 2.12
C ASN A 39 0.42 -15.80 3.06
N ASP A 40 0.35 -14.63 3.69
CA ASP A 40 1.37 -14.14 4.65
C ASP A 40 1.32 -14.87 5.98
N TRP A 41 0.12 -15.30 6.36
CA TRP A 41 -0.13 -15.94 7.64
C TRP A 41 -1.18 -17.03 7.48
N SER A 42 -1.00 -18.10 8.25
CA SER A 42 -2.00 -19.15 8.43
C SER A 42 -2.17 -19.47 9.91
N GLY A 43 -3.40 -19.80 10.29
CA GLY A 43 -3.74 -20.26 11.64
C GLY A 43 -5.13 -20.88 11.67
N THR A 44 -5.60 -21.25 12.85
CA THR A 44 -6.93 -21.84 13.02
C THR A 44 -7.98 -20.77 13.32
N ALA A 45 -9.18 -20.95 12.80
CA ALA A 45 -10.37 -20.17 13.14
C ALA A 45 -11.60 -21.07 13.10
N SER A 46 -12.57 -20.81 13.98
CA SER A 46 -13.83 -21.57 14.01
C SER A 46 -14.85 -21.10 12.96
N SER A 47 -14.64 -19.92 12.36
CA SER A 47 -15.49 -19.36 11.32
C SER A 47 -14.75 -18.30 10.49
N LEU A 48 -15.31 -17.98 9.31
CA LEU A 48 -14.82 -16.87 8.48
C LEU A 48 -14.88 -15.52 9.22
N ASP A 49 -15.90 -15.29 10.05
CA ASP A 49 -16.01 -14.04 10.80
C ASP A 49 -14.94 -13.92 11.89
N GLU A 50 -14.55 -15.05 12.51
CA GLU A 50 -13.39 -15.10 13.39
C GLU A 50 -12.09 -14.86 12.61
N CYS A 51 -11.95 -15.44 11.42
CA CYS A 51 -10.84 -15.19 10.52
C CYS A 51 -10.70 -13.68 10.18
N LYS A 52 -11.79 -13.04 9.76
CA LYS A 52 -11.87 -11.58 9.54
C LYS A 52 -11.55 -10.79 10.81
N ARG A 53 -11.94 -11.27 11.99
CA ARG A 53 -11.65 -10.62 13.28
C ARG A 53 -10.15 -10.68 13.61
N TYR A 54 -9.45 -11.76 13.28
CA TYR A 54 -7.99 -11.84 13.50
C TYR A 54 -7.23 -10.75 12.74
N VAL A 55 -7.64 -10.46 11.51
CA VAL A 55 -7.08 -9.37 10.70
C VAL A 55 -7.20 -8.03 11.44
N ARG A 56 -8.39 -7.75 12.00
CA ARG A 56 -8.64 -6.50 12.73
C ARG A 56 -7.82 -6.38 14.02
N LEU A 57 -7.71 -7.48 14.77
CA LEU A 57 -7.08 -7.47 16.10
C LEU A 57 -5.56 -7.40 16.04
N ARG A 58 -4.94 -8.07 15.06
CA ARG A 58 -3.47 -8.11 14.97
C ARG A 58 -2.87 -6.88 14.32
N ARG A 59 -3.69 -6.00 13.73
CA ARG A 59 -3.26 -4.85 12.91
C ARG A 59 -1.97 -5.13 12.12
N PRO A 60 -1.83 -6.25 11.38
CA PRO A 60 -0.79 -6.27 10.38
C PRO A 60 -1.25 -5.23 9.35
N SER A 61 -0.58 -4.08 9.32
CA SER A 61 -0.73 -3.12 8.24
C SER A 61 -0.70 -3.89 6.92
N GLY A 62 -1.68 -3.62 6.06
CA GLY A 62 -1.71 -4.20 4.72
C GLY A 62 -2.38 -5.55 4.50
N VAL A 63 -3.03 -6.23 5.46
CA VAL A 63 -3.87 -7.40 5.10
C VAL A 63 -5.08 -6.95 4.28
N LEU A 64 -5.23 -7.48 3.06
CA LEU A 64 -6.27 -7.11 2.11
C LEU A 64 -7.34 -8.19 1.94
N SER A 65 -7.01 -9.45 2.18
CA SER A 65 -7.97 -10.54 2.00
C SER A 65 -7.76 -11.68 2.99
N VAL A 66 -8.78 -12.53 3.07
CA VAL A 66 -8.77 -13.76 3.86
C VAL A 66 -9.29 -14.94 3.03
N ASP A 67 -8.64 -16.09 3.19
CA ASP A 67 -9.10 -17.40 2.73
C ASP A 67 -9.47 -18.26 3.95
N PHE A 68 -10.61 -18.92 3.93
CA PHE A 68 -11.06 -19.79 5.03
C PHE A 68 -11.65 -21.11 4.51
N ASN A 69 -11.18 -22.26 5.00
CA ASN A 69 -11.67 -23.58 4.55
C ASN A 69 -12.48 -24.36 5.61
N GLY A 70 -12.98 -23.69 6.64
CA GLY A 70 -13.73 -24.33 7.73
C GLY A 70 -12.90 -24.57 9.00
N GLU A 71 -11.57 -24.60 8.90
CA GLU A 71 -10.67 -24.76 10.05
C GLU A 71 -9.47 -23.83 9.97
N THR A 72 -8.88 -23.71 8.79
CA THR A 72 -7.71 -22.87 8.54
C THR A 72 -8.14 -21.51 8.02
N CYS A 73 -7.67 -20.47 8.68
CA CYS A 73 -7.72 -19.08 8.26
C CYS A 73 -6.36 -18.69 7.68
N MET A 74 -6.35 -18.16 6.47
CA MET A 74 -5.16 -17.60 5.86
C MET A 74 -5.42 -16.14 5.55
N ASN A 75 -4.46 -15.29 5.92
CA ASN A 75 -4.52 -13.86 5.67
C ASN A 75 -3.48 -13.51 4.62
N SER A 76 -3.87 -12.67 3.68
CA SER A 76 -2.98 -12.19 2.64
C SER A 76 -2.99 -10.67 2.59
N ARG A 77 -1.80 -10.10 2.40
CA ARG A 77 -1.61 -8.71 1.96
C ARG A 77 -1.98 -8.50 0.51
N HIS A 78 -2.42 -9.54 -0.16
CA HIS A 78 -2.89 -9.52 -1.53
C HIS A 78 -4.39 -9.69 -1.57
N ASN A 79 -5.00 -9.19 -2.63
CA ASN A 79 -6.36 -9.48 -3.03
C ASN A 79 -6.33 -10.03 -4.47
N ARG A 80 -7.51 -10.33 -5.04
CA ARG A 80 -7.61 -10.93 -6.38
C ARG A 80 -7.05 -10.05 -7.49
N ASN A 81 -6.90 -8.76 -7.21
CA ASN A 81 -6.44 -7.76 -8.16
C ASN A 81 -4.98 -7.35 -7.95
N SER A 82 -4.36 -7.69 -6.82
CA SER A 82 -2.94 -7.48 -6.58
C SER A 82 -2.09 -8.70 -6.99
N VAL A 83 -2.72 -9.84 -7.30
CA VAL A 83 -2.02 -11.04 -7.81
C VAL A 83 -2.14 -11.16 -9.33
N PRO A 84 -1.15 -11.79 -10.00
CA PRO A 84 -1.23 -12.04 -11.44
C PRO A 84 -2.42 -12.93 -11.84
N LEU A 85 -2.94 -12.71 -13.05
CA LEU A 85 -3.99 -13.55 -13.65
C LEU A 85 -3.54 -14.99 -13.99
N SER A 86 -2.27 -15.36 -13.76
CA SER A 86 -1.69 -16.68 -14.10
C SER A 86 -2.21 -17.87 -13.27
N GLY A 87 -3.28 -17.72 -12.51
CA GLY A 87 -3.90 -18.78 -11.70
C GLY A 87 -3.56 -18.73 -10.21
N ASP A 88 -3.08 -17.58 -9.74
CA ASP A 88 -2.77 -17.32 -8.33
C ASP A 88 -4.03 -16.99 -7.54
N PHE A 89 -4.98 -16.26 -8.12
CA PHE A 89 -6.36 -16.26 -7.66
C PHE A 89 -7.14 -17.37 -8.38
N ARG A 90 -7.85 -18.21 -7.62
CA ARG A 90 -8.61 -19.35 -8.15
C ARG A 90 -10.06 -19.31 -7.70
N GLN A 91 -10.98 -19.46 -8.65
CA GLN A 91 -12.40 -19.55 -8.41
C GLN A 91 -13.02 -20.63 -9.33
N PRO A 92 -13.38 -21.82 -8.80
CA PRO A 92 -13.21 -22.26 -7.41
C PRO A 92 -11.73 -22.53 -7.05
N CYS A 93 -11.42 -22.56 -5.76
CA CYS A 93 -10.04 -22.75 -5.26
C CYS A 93 -9.41 -24.11 -5.68
N GLY A 94 -10.23 -25.15 -5.87
CA GLY A 94 -9.82 -26.48 -6.32
C GLY A 94 -10.97 -27.49 -6.28
N ALA A 95 -10.73 -28.72 -6.75
CA ALA A 95 -11.78 -29.73 -6.94
C ALA A 95 -12.33 -30.38 -5.66
N GLN A 96 -11.70 -30.19 -4.49
CA GLN A 96 -12.04 -30.96 -3.28
C GLN A 96 -12.14 -30.15 -1.97
N THR A 97 -11.93 -28.84 -2.01
CA THR A 97 -11.95 -27.98 -0.82
C THR A 97 -12.72 -26.70 -1.11
N THR A 98 -13.79 -26.45 -0.37
CA THR A 98 -14.53 -25.19 -0.41
C THR A 98 -13.78 -24.15 0.43
N PHE A 99 -13.10 -23.22 -0.24
CA PHE A 99 -12.55 -22.04 0.42
C PHE A 99 -13.54 -20.89 0.31
N GLN A 100 -13.72 -20.16 1.40
CA GLN A 100 -14.44 -18.91 1.48
C GLN A 100 -13.43 -17.77 1.45
N TYR A 101 -13.58 -16.91 0.46
CA TYR A 101 -12.72 -15.75 0.22
C TYR A 101 -13.46 -14.46 0.53
N ALA A 102 -12.80 -13.51 1.19
CA ALA A 102 -13.31 -12.15 1.36
C ALA A 102 -12.19 -11.11 1.33
N GLU A 103 -12.47 -9.98 0.70
CA GLU A 103 -11.57 -8.83 0.59
C GLU A 103 -12.01 -7.70 1.51
N ARG A 104 -11.07 -6.93 2.02
CA ARG A 104 -11.39 -5.68 2.71
C ARG A 104 -11.79 -4.62 1.69
N LEU A 105 -12.91 -3.97 1.95
CA LEU A 105 -13.45 -2.84 1.18
C LEU A 105 -13.29 -1.51 1.91
N ASP A 106 -12.85 -1.56 3.18
CA ASP A 106 -12.62 -0.39 4.03
C ASP A 106 -11.20 0.18 3.90
N ILE A 107 -10.41 -0.34 2.97
CA ILE A 107 -9.08 0.20 2.67
C ILE A 107 -9.25 1.25 1.59
N ASP A 108 -9.01 2.51 1.98
CA ASP A 108 -8.94 3.62 1.05
C ASP A 108 -7.64 3.49 0.25
N TYR A 109 -7.76 3.00 -0.98
CA TYR A 109 -6.63 2.84 -1.87
C TYR A 109 -6.29 4.19 -2.48
N GLY A 110 -5.15 4.75 -2.06
CA GLY A 110 -4.63 5.96 -2.69
C GLY A 110 -4.29 5.73 -4.16
N TRP A 111 -4.53 6.77 -4.97
CA TRP A 111 -4.10 6.83 -6.36
C TRP A 111 -2.60 7.04 -6.47
N THR A 112 -1.96 6.38 -7.43
CA THR A 112 -0.59 6.70 -7.80
C THR A 112 -0.48 8.07 -8.45
N ILE A 113 0.71 8.67 -8.40
CA ILE A 113 0.99 9.86 -9.22
C ILE A 113 0.86 9.48 -10.70
N PRO A 114 0.10 10.24 -11.52
CA PRO A 114 -0.06 9.96 -12.93
C PRO A 114 1.26 9.95 -13.69
N PHE A 115 1.49 8.93 -14.53
CA PHE A 115 2.71 8.83 -15.34
C PHE A 115 2.42 8.32 -16.75
N SER A 116 3.40 8.40 -17.66
CA SER A 116 3.22 7.89 -19.03
C SER A 116 3.15 6.37 -19.03
N GLY A 117 1.97 5.82 -19.31
CA GLY A 117 1.69 4.39 -19.34
C GLY A 117 0.25 4.15 -19.78
N CYS A 118 -0.11 2.90 -20.08
CA CYS A 118 -1.49 2.52 -20.33
C CYS A 118 -1.71 1.00 -20.25
N ILE A 119 -2.96 0.61 -20.02
CA ILE A 119 -3.45 -0.77 -20.19
C ILE A 119 -4.05 -0.94 -21.57
N LYS A 120 -3.55 -1.93 -22.33
CA LYS A 120 -4.08 -2.27 -23.65
C LYS A 120 -5.15 -3.36 -23.50
N ASN A 121 -6.24 -3.30 -24.26
CA ASN A 121 -7.27 -4.35 -24.38
C ASN A 121 -8.02 -4.78 -23.10
N PHE A 122 -7.68 -4.25 -21.93
CA PHE A 122 -8.25 -4.63 -20.63
C PHE A 122 -8.91 -3.44 -19.91
N ASN A 123 -9.30 -2.40 -20.65
CA ASN A 123 -10.17 -1.35 -20.16
C ASN A 123 -11.62 -1.79 -20.29
N ASP A 124 -12.38 -1.66 -19.21
CA ASP A 124 -13.77 -2.09 -19.10
C ASP A 124 -14.74 -1.06 -19.65
N LYS A 125 -14.40 0.22 -19.52
CA LYS A 125 -15.29 1.33 -19.84
C LYS A 125 -14.51 2.56 -20.29
N ASP A 126 -14.98 3.25 -21.32
CA ASP A 126 -14.49 4.58 -21.69
C ASP A 126 -15.51 5.66 -21.34
N ILE A 127 -15.03 6.78 -20.80
CA ILE A 127 -15.82 7.94 -20.41
C ILE A 127 -15.23 9.14 -21.14
N ARG A 128 -16.10 9.88 -21.83
CA ARG A 128 -15.74 11.09 -22.58
C ARG A 128 -16.07 12.34 -21.77
N GLU A 129 -15.56 13.47 -22.24
CA GLU A 129 -15.77 14.78 -21.62
C GLU A 129 -15.24 14.84 -20.18
N VAL A 130 -14.12 14.14 -19.94
CA VAL A 130 -13.40 14.18 -18.67
C VAL A 130 -12.42 15.34 -18.68
N ASP A 131 -12.47 16.19 -17.66
CA ASP A 131 -11.72 17.45 -17.68
C ASP A 131 -10.23 17.26 -17.37
N ASP A 132 -9.92 16.43 -16.39
CA ASP A 132 -8.55 16.16 -15.95
C ASP A 132 -8.44 14.77 -15.30
N MET A 133 -7.27 14.49 -14.74
CA MET A 133 -7.02 13.19 -14.10
C MET A 133 -7.83 13.01 -12.81
N ASP A 134 -8.13 14.08 -12.08
CA ASP A 134 -8.85 13.97 -10.82
C ASP A 134 -10.34 13.67 -11.09
N ASP A 135 -10.94 14.26 -12.14
CA ASP A 135 -12.26 13.82 -12.62
C ASP A 135 -12.22 12.34 -13.04
N CYS A 136 -11.18 11.91 -13.77
CA CYS A 136 -11.00 10.50 -14.16
C CYS A 136 -10.93 9.54 -12.95
N HIS A 137 -10.19 9.92 -11.89
CA HIS A 137 -10.15 9.21 -10.62
C HIS A 137 -11.54 9.14 -9.96
N GLN A 138 -12.25 10.28 -9.88
CA GLN A 138 -13.59 10.33 -9.29
C GLN A 138 -14.57 9.43 -10.07
N ARG A 139 -14.52 9.41 -11.41
CA ARG A 139 -15.36 8.50 -12.22
C ARG A 139 -15.08 7.03 -11.91
N CYS A 140 -13.82 6.68 -11.66
CA CYS A 140 -13.45 5.33 -11.26
C CYS A 140 -13.96 4.99 -9.84
N GLU A 141 -13.98 5.96 -8.93
CA GLU A 141 -14.52 5.78 -7.57
C GLU A 141 -16.05 5.66 -7.56
N ASP A 142 -16.73 6.39 -8.44
CA ASP A 142 -18.19 6.36 -8.60
C ASP A 142 -18.68 5.14 -9.41
N GLU A 143 -17.77 4.39 -10.03
CA GLU A 143 -18.10 3.20 -10.80
C GLU A 143 -18.64 2.09 -9.89
N SER A 144 -19.76 1.49 -10.31
CA SER A 144 -20.52 0.52 -9.49
C SER A 144 -20.72 -0.83 -10.17
N GLU A 145 -20.52 -0.91 -11.49
CA GLU A 145 -20.62 -2.17 -12.24
C GLU A 145 -19.42 -3.09 -11.99
N PHE A 146 -18.27 -2.52 -11.64
CA PHE A 146 -17.06 -3.24 -11.27
C PHE A 146 -16.21 -2.41 -10.31
N VAL A 147 -15.33 -3.09 -9.58
CA VAL A 147 -14.32 -2.41 -8.75
C VAL A 147 -13.25 -1.86 -9.66
N CYS A 148 -13.30 -0.56 -9.94
CA CYS A 148 -12.32 0.11 -10.77
C CYS A 148 -11.02 0.36 -9.98
N LEU A 149 -9.90 -0.05 -10.57
CA LEU A 149 -8.57 -0.09 -9.96
C LEU A 149 -7.51 0.68 -10.72
N SER A 150 -7.73 1.00 -11.98
CA SER A 150 -6.84 1.91 -12.70
C SER A 150 -7.59 2.73 -13.72
N VAL A 151 -6.94 3.80 -14.13
CA VAL A 151 -7.40 4.66 -15.19
C VAL A 151 -6.29 4.94 -16.20
N ASP A 152 -6.68 4.96 -17.47
CA ASP A 152 -5.89 5.54 -18.55
C ASP A 152 -6.57 6.85 -19.00
N TYR A 153 -5.94 8.00 -18.79
CA TYR A 153 -6.47 9.30 -19.22
C TYR A 153 -5.72 9.82 -20.45
N LYS A 154 -6.46 10.26 -21.46
CA LYS A 154 -5.96 10.93 -22.66
C LYS A 154 -6.43 12.40 -22.68
N PRO A 155 -5.60 13.36 -22.21
CA PRO A 155 -6.01 14.74 -22.02
C PRO A 155 -6.46 15.46 -23.30
N GLU A 156 -5.81 15.18 -24.43
CA GLU A 156 -6.13 15.84 -25.70
C GLU A 156 -7.53 15.47 -26.22
N GLU A 157 -7.98 14.26 -25.93
CA GLU A 157 -9.29 13.76 -26.36
C GLU A 157 -10.36 13.88 -25.27
N LYS A 158 -9.96 14.25 -24.04
CA LYS A 158 -10.83 14.25 -22.85
C LYS A 158 -11.52 12.90 -22.63
N ILE A 159 -10.76 11.81 -22.79
CA ILE A 159 -11.26 10.44 -22.61
C ILE A 159 -10.50 9.78 -21.46
N CYS A 160 -11.27 9.19 -20.54
CA CYS A 160 -10.81 8.39 -19.42
C CYS A 160 -11.25 6.94 -19.64
N PHE A 161 -10.32 6.01 -19.60
CA PHE A 161 -10.62 4.58 -19.64
C PHE A 161 -10.49 4.02 -18.24
N LEU A 162 -11.54 3.35 -17.77
CA LEU A 162 -11.61 2.70 -16.47
C LEU A 162 -11.29 1.22 -16.64
N SER A 163 -10.54 0.65 -15.71
CA SER A 163 -10.23 -0.78 -15.69
C SER A 163 -10.44 -1.38 -14.30
N ARG A 164 -11.00 -2.60 -14.26
CA ARG A 164 -10.98 -3.47 -13.08
C ARG A 164 -9.60 -4.05 -12.79
N HIS A 165 -8.66 -3.85 -13.72
CA HIS A 165 -7.31 -4.31 -13.62
C HIS A 165 -6.38 -3.16 -13.21
N ASN A 166 -5.24 -3.54 -12.67
CA ASN A 166 -4.08 -2.67 -12.49
C ASN A 166 -2.86 -3.37 -13.08
N ARG A 167 -1.69 -2.73 -13.02
CA ARG A 167 -0.44 -3.26 -13.58
C ARG A 167 -0.10 -4.65 -13.06
N ALA A 168 -0.35 -4.91 -11.78
CA ALA A 168 -0.03 -6.19 -11.14
C ALA A 168 -0.89 -7.32 -11.71
N SER A 169 -2.21 -7.12 -11.79
CA SER A 169 -3.14 -8.14 -12.28
C SER A 169 -2.89 -8.55 -13.74
N ILE A 170 -2.55 -7.60 -14.62
CA ILE A 170 -2.36 -7.89 -16.05
C ILE A 170 -0.90 -8.12 -16.46
N ARG A 171 0.04 -8.15 -15.50
CA ARG A 171 1.48 -8.29 -15.76
C ARG A 171 1.81 -9.54 -16.58
N SER A 172 1.22 -10.68 -16.24
CA SER A 172 1.48 -11.96 -16.91
C SER A 172 1.00 -11.99 -18.36
N LEU A 173 0.10 -11.08 -18.75
CA LEU A 173 -0.45 -10.97 -20.10
C LEU A 173 0.37 -10.04 -21.00
N GLY A 174 1.25 -9.21 -20.43
CA GLY A 174 2.07 -8.25 -21.20
C GLY A 174 1.27 -7.08 -21.80
N GLU A 175 0.09 -6.79 -21.23
CA GLU A 175 -0.84 -5.79 -21.77
C GLU A 175 -0.68 -4.41 -21.15
N TYR A 176 0.17 -4.29 -20.12
CA TYR A 176 0.59 -3.02 -19.57
C TYR A 176 1.85 -2.52 -20.29
N THR A 177 1.87 -1.25 -20.67
CA THR A 177 3.03 -0.62 -21.31
C THR A 177 3.41 0.69 -20.63
N GLN A 178 4.71 0.91 -20.46
CA GLN A 178 5.30 2.13 -19.91
C GLN A 178 6.64 2.42 -20.63
N PRO A 179 6.75 3.51 -21.42
CA PRO A 179 5.68 4.45 -21.77
C PRO A 179 4.55 3.75 -22.56
N CYS A 180 3.38 4.40 -22.66
CA CYS A 180 2.30 3.89 -23.49
C CYS A 180 2.72 3.80 -24.97
N TYR A 181 2.07 2.95 -25.75
CA TYR A 181 2.34 2.76 -27.18
C TYR A 181 2.03 4.00 -28.06
N THR A 182 1.30 4.98 -27.51
CA THR A 182 1.10 6.30 -28.12
C THR A 182 1.38 7.38 -27.08
N GLU A 183 1.82 8.55 -27.54
CA GLU A 183 2.10 9.71 -26.69
C GLU A 183 0.81 10.30 -26.10
N GLY A 184 0.96 11.10 -25.04
CA GLY A 184 -0.16 11.83 -24.42
C GLY A 184 -0.98 11.04 -23.38
N TRP A 185 -0.81 9.73 -23.29
CA TRP A 185 -1.49 8.91 -22.28
C TRP A 185 -0.89 9.09 -20.89
N LYS A 186 -1.77 9.18 -19.90
CA LYS A 186 -1.45 9.19 -18.48
C LYS A 186 -2.14 8.02 -17.80
N TYR A 187 -1.40 7.18 -17.10
CA TYR A 187 -1.92 6.08 -16.31
C TYR A 187 -1.84 6.42 -14.83
N SER A 188 -2.85 6.00 -14.09
CA SER A 188 -2.87 5.99 -12.63
C SER A 188 -3.62 4.75 -12.14
N GLU A 189 -3.19 4.18 -11.02
CA GLU A 189 -3.82 3.02 -10.41
C GLU A 189 -4.05 3.25 -8.93
N LYS A 190 -5.14 2.67 -8.42
CA LYS A 190 -5.34 2.41 -7.01
C LYS A 190 -4.35 1.36 -6.59
N THR A 191 -3.51 1.73 -5.63
CA THR A 191 -2.54 0.80 -5.07
C THR A 191 -2.87 0.54 -3.62
N ASP A 192 -2.83 -0.74 -3.27
CA ASP A 192 -2.72 -1.24 -1.90
C ASP A 192 -1.42 -0.88 -1.22
N THR A 193 -0.51 -0.23 -1.95
CA THR A 193 0.76 0.23 -1.41
C THR A 193 0.51 1.39 -0.46
N GLU A 194 0.09 1.06 0.76
CA GLU A 194 0.86 1.48 1.92
C GLU A 194 2.32 1.33 1.53
N PHE A 195 2.94 2.45 1.16
CA PHE A 195 4.38 2.50 1.12
C PHE A 195 4.84 2.02 2.49
N TYR A 196 5.54 0.90 2.53
CA TYR A 196 6.18 0.49 3.76
C TYR A 196 7.56 1.11 3.80
N TRP A 197 8.01 1.37 5.01
CA TRP A 197 9.38 1.76 5.26
C TRP A 197 10.28 0.54 5.17
N SER A 198 11.33 0.62 4.34
CA SER A 198 12.38 -0.38 4.30
C SER A 198 13.01 -0.55 5.68
N ASP A 199 13.60 -1.72 5.92
CA ASP A 199 14.41 -1.92 7.12
C ASP A 199 15.46 -0.82 7.25
N THR A 200 15.63 -0.30 8.46
CA THR A 200 16.62 0.73 8.69
C THR A 200 18.02 0.19 8.45
N VAL A 201 18.79 0.90 7.65
CA VAL A 201 20.20 0.61 7.43
C VAL A 201 21.06 1.75 7.98
N GLN A 202 22.32 1.47 8.32
CA GLN A 202 23.29 2.50 8.71
C GLN A 202 23.75 3.29 7.47
N GLY A 203 22.86 4.09 6.89
CA GLY A 203 23.09 4.86 5.66
C GLY A 203 22.76 6.33 5.84
N CYS A 204 23.24 7.14 4.90
CA CYS A 204 22.88 8.55 4.78
C CYS A 204 23.02 9.04 3.33
N ILE A 205 22.24 10.04 2.94
CA ILE A 205 22.27 10.79 1.69
C ILE A 205 22.86 12.19 1.97
N ARG A 206 23.98 12.52 1.33
CA ARG A 206 24.64 13.81 1.47
C ARG A 206 23.91 14.92 0.68
N LEU A 207 23.85 16.14 1.22
CA LEU A 207 23.51 17.39 0.49
C LEU A 207 22.12 17.53 -0.15
N ASN A 208 21.23 16.53 -0.05
CA ASN A 208 19.88 16.60 -0.65
C ASN A 208 18.75 16.65 0.39
N ASN A 209 19.07 17.06 1.61
CA ASN A 209 18.11 17.24 2.69
C ASN A 209 17.23 18.47 2.45
N VAL A 210 15.91 18.29 2.49
CA VAL A 210 14.96 19.36 2.15
C VAL A 210 14.25 19.87 3.38
N VAL A 211 13.87 18.96 4.27
CA VAL A 211 13.27 19.33 5.55
C VAL A 211 14.14 18.78 6.66
N HIS A 212 14.55 19.66 7.57
CA HIS A 212 15.26 19.28 8.78
C HIS A 212 14.39 19.65 9.98
N ASP A 213 13.95 18.65 10.73
CA ASP A 213 13.10 18.85 11.91
C ASP A 213 13.81 18.35 13.17
N ALA A 214 14.37 19.31 13.91
CA ALA A 214 15.07 19.05 15.15
C ALA A 214 14.16 18.61 16.31
N GLN A 215 12.83 18.78 16.18
CA GLN A 215 11.87 18.43 17.23
C GLN A 215 11.45 16.96 17.19
N ILE A 216 11.68 16.29 16.06
CA ILE A 216 11.30 14.89 15.87
C ILE A 216 12.48 13.99 16.26
N SER A 217 12.41 13.40 17.44
CA SER A 217 13.48 12.57 17.98
C SER A 217 13.34 11.08 17.71
N SER A 218 12.16 10.60 17.28
CA SER A 218 11.93 9.18 16.98
C SER A 218 11.90 8.93 15.47
N LEU A 219 12.36 7.74 15.06
CA LEU A 219 12.29 7.30 13.67
C LEU A 219 10.84 7.22 13.18
N SER A 220 9.93 6.68 14.00
CA SER A 220 8.51 6.55 13.65
C SER A 220 7.86 7.91 13.41
N ASP A 221 8.12 8.90 14.27
CA ASP A 221 7.58 10.25 14.08
C ASP A 221 8.17 10.92 12.82
N CYS A 222 9.42 10.56 12.46
CA CYS A 222 10.07 11.03 11.24
C CYS A 222 9.42 10.43 9.98
N GLN A 223 9.10 9.15 10.04
CA GLN A 223 8.33 8.43 9.04
C GLN A 223 6.94 9.05 8.87
N ASP A 224 6.24 9.31 9.97
CA ASP A 224 4.90 9.92 9.95
C ASP A 224 4.94 11.35 9.40
N ARG A 225 5.94 12.14 9.78
CA ARG A 225 6.12 13.49 9.24
C ARG A 225 6.35 13.46 7.74
N CYS A 226 7.19 12.53 7.25
CA CYS A 226 7.40 12.31 5.82
C CYS A 226 6.10 11.94 5.09
N VAL A 227 5.28 11.04 5.65
CA VAL A 227 3.98 10.66 5.08
C VAL A 227 2.99 11.82 5.08
N SER A 228 3.03 12.68 6.10
CA SER A 228 2.18 13.86 6.23
C SER A 228 2.55 15.02 5.30
N GLU A 229 3.69 14.92 4.60
CA GLU A 229 4.19 16.01 3.77
C GLU A 229 3.38 16.13 2.48
N THR A 230 2.87 17.33 2.24
CA THR A 230 1.99 17.63 1.10
C THR A 230 2.68 18.47 0.04
N ASP A 231 3.72 19.20 0.42
CA ASP A 231 4.43 20.09 -0.51
C ASP A 231 5.33 19.31 -1.47
N PHE A 232 5.68 18.07 -1.11
CA PHE A 232 6.46 17.16 -1.94
C PHE A 232 6.18 15.69 -1.61
N THR A 233 6.47 14.80 -2.57
CA THR A 233 6.46 13.37 -2.31
C THR A 233 7.72 12.97 -1.56
N CYS A 234 7.59 12.79 -0.25
CA CYS A 234 8.67 12.24 0.55
C CYS A 234 8.78 10.73 0.32
N LEU A 235 9.97 10.27 -0.08
CA LEU A 235 10.26 8.86 -0.38
C LEU A 235 11.35 8.25 0.52
N SER A 236 12.10 9.06 1.28
CA SER A 236 13.11 8.53 2.20
C SER A 236 13.39 9.47 3.36
N ILE A 237 13.93 8.91 4.43
CA ILE A 237 14.31 9.64 5.64
C ILE A 237 15.70 9.24 6.10
N GLU A 238 16.34 10.18 6.78
CA GLU A 238 17.47 9.97 7.65
C GLU A 238 17.10 10.27 9.09
N HIS A 239 17.58 9.45 10.02
CA HIS A 239 17.35 9.64 11.43
C HIS A 239 18.60 9.34 12.24
N LYS A 240 18.94 10.24 13.17
CA LYS A 240 20.06 10.09 14.11
C LYS A 240 19.63 10.42 15.54
N THR A 241 19.33 11.69 15.77
CA THR A 241 18.79 12.25 17.02
C THR A 241 17.74 13.33 16.76
N ALA A 242 17.75 13.87 15.55
CA ALA A 242 16.72 14.70 14.94
C ALA A 242 16.32 14.03 13.61
N CYS A 243 15.11 14.30 13.15
CA CYS A 243 14.62 13.82 11.88
C CYS A 243 15.12 14.73 10.75
N VAL A 244 15.62 14.09 9.70
CA VAL A 244 15.91 14.80 8.45
C VAL A 244 15.20 14.07 7.31
N ILE A 245 14.33 14.80 6.62
CA ILE A 245 13.39 14.28 5.63
C ILE A 245 13.87 14.70 4.23
N PHE A 246 13.85 13.74 3.31
CA PHE A 246 14.30 13.95 1.94
C PHE A 246 13.15 14.08 0.94
N ILE A 247 13.39 14.93 -0.07
CA ILE A 247 12.70 14.85 -1.36
C ILE A 247 13.46 13.83 -2.22
N VAL A 248 12.76 12.90 -2.88
CA VAL A 248 13.21 12.47 -4.20
C VAL A 248 12.71 13.50 -5.18
N ILE A 249 13.64 14.32 -5.68
CA ILE A 249 13.36 15.27 -6.76
C ILE A 249 12.68 14.47 -7.85
N ILE A 250 11.48 14.92 -8.20
CA ILE A 250 10.68 14.47 -9.33
C ILE A 250 11.65 14.17 -10.47
N ALA A 251 11.51 12.98 -11.08
CA ALA A 251 12.19 12.58 -12.30
C ALA A 251 11.80 13.46 -13.51
N THR A 252 11.79 14.79 -13.38
CA THR A 252 11.59 15.74 -14.47
C THR A 252 12.88 16.08 -15.20
N GLN A 253 14.04 15.64 -14.72
CA GLN A 253 15.27 15.66 -15.51
C GLN A 253 16.04 14.37 -15.31
N SER A 254 16.47 13.80 -16.42
CA SER A 254 17.17 12.53 -16.65
C SER A 254 18.53 12.35 -15.93
N GLY A 255 18.73 12.99 -14.78
CA GLY A 255 19.94 12.87 -13.97
C GLY A 255 19.73 11.88 -12.82
N ARG A 256 20.43 10.74 -12.89
CA ARG A 256 20.55 9.79 -11.76
C ARG A 256 21.05 10.54 -10.50
N PRO A 257 20.29 10.58 -9.38
CA PRO A 257 20.82 11.07 -8.12
C PRO A 257 21.58 9.91 -7.45
N THR A 258 22.81 9.61 -7.91
CA THR A 258 23.54 8.40 -7.50
C THR A 258 24.91 8.64 -6.86
N SER A 259 25.30 9.88 -6.54
CA SER A 259 26.59 10.13 -5.86
C SER A 259 26.49 10.30 -4.35
N ASP A 260 25.29 10.52 -3.81
CA ASP A 260 25.16 11.13 -2.50
C ASP A 260 24.77 10.15 -1.39
N TYR A 261 24.22 8.98 -1.74
CA TYR A 261 23.98 7.90 -0.77
C TYR A 261 25.29 7.22 -0.38
N THR A 262 25.46 6.96 0.92
CA THR A 262 26.59 6.20 1.45
C THR A 262 26.15 5.21 2.53
N GLN A 263 26.73 4.02 2.49
CA GLN A 263 26.52 2.94 3.46
C GLN A 263 27.85 2.17 3.65
N PRO A 264 28.43 2.13 4.86
CA PRO A 264 27.95 2.80 6.07
C PRO A 264 28.01 4.33 5.93
N CYS A 265 27.12 5.04 6.64
CA CYS A 265 27.21 6.49 6.74
C CYS A 265 28.56 6.95 7.34
N TYR A 266 29.01 8.16 7.00
CA TYR A 266 30.24 8.76 7.55
C TYR A 266 30.22 8.88 9.08
N SER A 267 29.04 8.89 9.68
CA SER A 267 28.85 8.89 11.13
C SER A 267 27.96 7.70 11.50
N ALA A 268 28.42 6.93 12.49
CA ALA A 268 27.87 5.60 12.77
C ALA A 268 26.45 5.59 13.37
N ASP A 269 25.93 6.75 13.73
CA ASP A 269 24.66 6.96 14.42
C ASP A 269 23.53 7.44 13.50
N TRP A 270 23.78 7.53 12.19
CA TRP A 270 22.72 7.76 11.21
C TRP A 270 22.09 6.45 10.77
N THR A 271 20.76 6.50 10.64
CA THR A 271 19.94 5.46 10.05
C THR A 271 19.18 6.04 8.86
N TYR A 272 19.02 5.20 7.85
CA TYR A 272 18.29 5.51 6.62
C TYR A 272 17.16 4.50 6.46
N SER A 273 16.02 4.99 5.99
CA SER A 273 14.89 4.15 5.58
C SER A 273 14.17 4.84 4.43
N GLU A 274 13.58 4.07 3.53
CA GLU A 274 12.87 4.57 2.37
C GLU A 274 11.51 3.93 2.20
N ARG A 275 10.60 4.69 1.62
CA ARG A 275 9.27 4.25 1.24
C ARG A 275 9.40 3.40 -0.01
N VAL A 276 9.26 2.10 0.17
CA VAL A 276 9.30 1.14 -0.92
C VAL A 276 7.87 0.90 -1.40
N LYS A 277 7.66 1.06 -2.72
CA LYS A 277 6.40 0.65 -3.36
C LYS A 277 6.44 -0.85 -3.57
N PHE A 278 5.45 -1.58 -3.06
CA PHE A 278 5.31 -3.01 -3.29
C PHE A 278 5.19 -3.30 -4.80
N GLY A 279 5.97 -4.25 -5.32
CA GLY A 279 5.92 -4.66 -6.74
C GLY A 279 6.38 -3.61 -7.75
N SER A 280 6.95 -2.49 -7.31
CA SER A 280 7.85 -1.70 -8.14
C SER A 280 9.04 -2.58 -8.50
N TRP A 281 9.48 -2.56 -9.77
CA TRP A 281 10.71 -3.22 -10.26
C TRP A 281 12.02 -2.73 -9.60
N THR A 282 11.91 -2.13 -8.42
CA THR A 282 12.99 -1.93 -7.45
C THR A 282 13.23 -3.18 -6.60
N ASP A 283 12.80 -4.37 -7.02
CA ASP A 283 13.58 -5.58 -6.65
C ASP A 283 15.01 -5.50 -7.24
N ASP A 284 15.24 -4.61 -8.22
CA ASP A 284 16.56 -4.07 -8.59
C ASP A 284 17.00 -2.87 -7.71
N LEU A 285 16.43 -2.60 -6.54
CA LEU A 285 17.09 -1.75 -5.53
C LEU A 285 18.25 -2.50 -4.88
N ASP A 286 18.26 -3.83 -5.03
CA ASP A 286 19.48 -4.61 -4.95
C ASP A 286 20.50 -4.18 -6.02
N ALA A 287 20.13 -3.54 -7.13
CA ALA A 287 21.08 -2.95 -8.08
C ALA A 287 21.63 -1.60 -7.60
N CYS A 288 20.86 -0.75 -6.90
CA CYS A 288 21.43 0.45 -6.27
C CYS A 288 22.38 0.08 -5.11
N ILE A 289 22.08 -1.00 -4.37
CA ILE A 289 22.91 -1.48 -3.26
C ILE A 289 24.08 -2.37 -3.75
N ARG A 290 23.95 -3.15 -4.83
CA ARG A 290 25.01 -4.02 -5.38
C ARG A 290 25.88 -3.35 -6.44
N SER A 291 25.44 -2.32 -7.16
CA SER A 291 26.31 -1.59 -8.10
C SER A 291 27.50 -0.93 -7.40
N HIS A 292 27.44 -0.76 -6.08
CA HIS A 292 28.54 -0.23 -5.27
C HIS A 292 29.43 -1.30 -4.62
N LYS A 293 29.15 -2.60 -4.80
CA LYS A 293 29.98 -3.69 -4.24
C LYS A 293 31.04 -4.26 -5.19
N TYR A 294 31.13 -3.80 -6.45
CA TYR A 294 31.99 -4.43 -7.46
C TYR A 294 33.10 -3.53 -8.01
N GLU A 295 33.92 -2.91 -7.16
CA GLU A 295 35.28 -2.48 -7.54
C GLU A 295 36.26 -2.64 -6.36
N ARG A 296 36.62 -3.90 -6.05
CA ARG A 296 37.92 -4.23 -5.44
C ARG A 296 38.46 -5.55 -6.00
N THR A 297 38.96 -5.48 -7.22
CA THR A 297 40.11 -6.29 -7.65
C THR A 297 41.17 -5.26 -8.05
N GLY A 298 42.13 -4.90 -7.20
CA GLY A 298 43.12 -5.83 -6.68
C GLY A 298 44.23 -6.02 -7.72
N SER A 299 44.87 -4.93 -8.14
CA SER A 299 46.15 -4.98 -8.85
C SER A 299 47.24 -5.37 -7.86
N ALA A 300 47.86 -6.52 -8.08
CA ALA A 300 49.18 -6.86 -7.59
C ALA A 300 50.19 -6.73 -8.74
#